data_AF-A0A5D9CRT7-F1
#
_entry.id   AF-A0A5D9CRT7-F1
#
_cell.length_a   1.000
_cell.length_b   1.000
_cell.length_c   1.000
_cell.angle_alpha   90.00
_cell.angle_beta   90.00
_cell.angle_gamma   90.00
#
_symmetry.space_group_name_H-M   'P 1'
#
loop_
_entity.id
_entity.type
_entity.pdbx_description
1 polymer ?
#
loop_
_entity_poly.entity_id
_entity_poly.type
_entity_poly.pdbx_seq_one_letter_code
_entity_poly.pdbx_strand_id
1 'polypeptide(L)'
;MAYIVTEPCIDVKDGACAQVCPVDCIYEGGRMFYIHPDECINCGLCLSVCPVDAILSDDAAAGRMDFMAINRDFFGADISNIGSPGGWEKWRSTAMDHPQVEHFGR
;
A
#
# COMPACT_ATOMS: atom_id res chain seq x y z
N MET A 1 -5.79 -7.30 -11.59
CA MET A 1 -4.56 -7.40 -10.78
C MET A 1 -4.33 -6.05 -10.16
N ALA A 2 -4.13 -5.99 -8.85
CA ALA A 2 -4.06 -4.76 -8.07
C ALA A 2 -2.81 -3.91 -8.38
N TYR A 3 -2.91 -2.62 -8.06
CA TYR A 3 -1.72 -1.77 -7.92
C TYR A 3 -0.99 -2.08 -6.62
N ILE A 4 0.31 -1.82 -6.59
CA ILE A 4 1.17 -2.04 -5.41
C ILE A 4 1.92 -0.77 -5.05
N VAL A 5 2.12 -0.55 -3.75
CA VAL A 5 3.01 0.51 -3.25
C VAL A 5 4.41 -0.06 -3.08
N THR A 6 5.43 0.67 -3.51
CA THR A 6 6.84 0.24 -3.47
C THR A 6 7.70 1.14 -2.59
N GLU A 7 8.98 0.79 -2.45
CA GLU A 7 9.99 1.45 -1.59
C GLU A 7 10.00 2.98 -1.60
N PRO A 8 9.78 3.71 -2.73
CA PRO A 8 9.83 5.17 -2.69
C PRO A 8 8.79 5.80 -1.74
N CYS A 9 7.77 5.04 -1.30
CA CYS A 9 6.81 5.51 -0.30
C CYS A 9 7.35 5.49 1.15
N ILE A 10 8.37 4.66 1.43
CA ILE A 10 8.92 4.46 2.77
C ILE A 10 9.45 5.80 3.31
N ASP A 11 8.96 6.19 4.48
CA ASP A 11 9.24 7.45 5.19
C ASP A 11 8.83 8.75 4.44
N VAL A 12 8.24 8.65 3.24
CA VAL A 12 7.63 9.77 2.52
C VAL A 12 6.18 9.94 2.94
N LYS A 13 5.39 8.85 2.86
CA LYS A 13 3.98 8.78 3.31
C LYS A 13 3.13 10.02 2.97
N ASP A 14 3.19 10.49 1.72
CA ASP A 14 2.44 11.69 1.31
C ASP A 14 0.90 11.55 1.46
N GLY A 15 0.35 10.40 1.05
CA GLY A 15 -1.07 10.07 1.26
C GLY A 15 -2.06 10.64 0.24
N ALA A 16 -1.64 11.40 -0.78
CA ALA A 16 -2.54 11.87 -1.85
C ALA A 16 -3.23 10.70 -2.59
N CYS A 17 -2.53 9.57 -2.76
CA CYS A 17 -3.09 8.36 -3.38
C CYS A 17 -4.30 7.82 -2.63
N ALA A 18 -4.30 7.85 -1.30
CA ALA A 18 -5.40 7.35 -0.49
C ALA A 18 -6.64 8.24 -0.60
N GLN A 19 -6.48 9.55 -0.78
CA GLN A 19 -7.59 10.50 -0.92
C GLN A 19 -8.35 10.39 -2.25
N VAL A 20 -7.71 9.85 -3.28
CA VAL A 20 -8.31 9.71 -4.62
C VAL A 20 -8.78 8.29 -4.92
N CYS A 21 -8.59 7.35 -3.99
CA CYS A 21 -9.02 5.97 -4.18
C CYS A 21 -10.54 5.87 -4.07
N PRO A 22 -11.28 5.47 -5.13
CA PRO A 22 -12.75 5.47 -5.11
C PRO A 22 -13.37 4.36 -4.27
N VAL A 23 -12.56 3.40 -3.82
CA VAL A 23 -12.96 2.24 -3.00
C VAL A 23 -12.19 2.21 -1.68
N ASP A 24 -11.45 3.29 -1.37
CA ASP A 24 -10.67 3.46 -0.16
C ASP A 24 -9.74 2.26 0.17
N CYS A 25 -9.21 1.55 -0.83
CA CYS A 25 -8.42 0.33 -0.60
C CYS A 25 -6.93 0.60 -0.26
N ILE A 26 -6.58 1.81 0.20
CA ILE A 26 -5.19 2.22 0.49
C ILE A 26 -5.08 2.56 1.98
N TYR A 27 -4.29 1.78 2.70
CA TYR A 27 -4.23 1.80 4.15
C TYR A 27 -2.90 2.35 4.63
N GLU A 28 -2.94 3.17 5.68
CA GLU A 28 -1.76 3.77 6.28
C GLU A 28 -1.11 2.83 7.30
N GLY A 29 0.12 2.38 7.00
CA GLY A 29 1.01 1.70 7.94
C GLY A 29 1.94 2.66 8.67
N GLY A 30 2.94 2.13 9.37
CA GLY A 30 3.90 2.93 10.13
C GLY A 30 4.80 3.79 9.23
N ARG A 31 5.44 3.19 8.22
CA ARG A 31 6.47 3.79 7.36
C ARG A 31 6.03 3.95 5.90
N MET A 32 5.00 3.27 5.43
CA MET A 32 4.45 3.47 4.08
C MET A 32 2.94 3.24 4.03
N PHE A 33 2.34 3.48 2.86
CA PHE A 33 0.98 3.06 2.55
C PHE A 33 0.97 1.68 1.89
N TYR A 34 -0.15 0.95 2.04
CA TYR A 34 -0.35 -0.39 1.48
C TYR A 34 -1.67 -0.44 0.71
N ILE A 35 -1.67 -1.05 -0.49
CA ILE A 35 -2.88 -1.25 -1.29
C ILE A 35 -3.41 -2.67 -1.03
N HIS A 36 -4.68 -2.78 -0.64
CA HIS A 36 -5.32 -4.09 -0.48
C HIS A 36 -5.59 -4.73 -1.85
N PRO A 37 -5.01 -5.91 -2.14
CA PRO A 37 -5.04 -6.47 -3.48
C PRO A 37 -6.44 -6.90 -3.94
N ASP A 38 -7.25 -7.43 -3.03
CA ASP A 38 -8.60 -7.91 -3.38
C ASP A 38 -9.65 -6.79 -3.45
N GLU A 39 -9.39 -5.64 -2.84
CA GLU A 39 -10.30 -4.49 -2.86
C GLU A 39 -9.98 -3.54 -4.02
N CYS A 40 -8.75 -3.60 -4.55
CA CYS A 40 -8.32 -2.74 -5.64
C CYS A 40 -9.06 -3.06 -6.95
N ILE A 41 -9.85 -2.09 -7.43
CA ILE A 41 -10.60 -2.20 -8.69
C ILE A 41 -9.82 -1.76 -9.94
N ASN A 42 -8.51 -1.50 -9.81
CA ASN A 42 -7.62 -1.17 -10.94
C ASN A 42 -8.02 0.10 -11.72
N CYS A 43 -8.51 1.13 -11.02
CA CYS A 43 -8.93 2.39 -11.64
C CYS A 43 -7.78 3.32 -12.08
N GLY A 44 -6.60 3.21 -11.44
CA GLY A 44 -5.39 3.94 -11.82
C GLY A 44 -5.27 5.38 -11.33
N LEU A 45 -6.25 5.90 -10.58
CA LEU A 45 -6.23 7.30 -10.10
C LEU A 45 -5.05 7.59 -9.15
N CYS A 46 -4.58 6.58 -8.43
CA CYS A 46 -3.48 6.71 -7.47
C CYS A 46 -2.11 6.92 -8.13
N LEU A 47 -1.91 6.50 -9.39
CA LEU A 47 -0.61 6.61 -10.06
C LEU A 47 -0.20 8.06 -10.32
N SER A 48 -1.12 8.88 -10.85
CA SER A 48 -0.80 10.25 -11.28
C SER A 48 -0.64 11.24 -10.13
N VAL A 49 -1.05 10.87 -8.92
CA VAL A 49 -1.02 11.75 -7.75
C VAL A 49 0.14 11.44 -6.81
N CYS A 50 0.83 10.31 -6.97
CA CYS A 50 1.95 9.96 -6.11
C CYS A 50 3.18 10.81 -6.50
N PRO A 51 3.68 11.70 -5.62
CA PRO A 51 4.76 12.63 -5.99
C PRO A 51 6.13 11.97 -6.18
N VAL A 52 6.27 10.72 -5.77
CA VAL A 52 7.51 9.94 -5.78
C VAL A 52 7.40 8.66 -6.62
N ASP A 53 6.35 8.55 -7.44
CA ASP A 53 6.12 7.42 -8.35
C ASP A 53 6.21 6.04 -7.65
N ALA A 54 5.74 5.96 -6.40
CA ALA A 54 5.86 4.74 -5.60
C ALA A 54 4.86 3.64 -5.99
N ILE A 55 3.83 3.96 -6.78
CA ILE A 55 2.73 3.03 -7.09
C ILE A 55 2.91 2.45 -8.48
N LEU A 56 2.95 1.12 -8.58
CA LEU A 56 3.14 0.40 -9.83
C LEU A 56 1.96 -0.54 -10.13
N SER A 57 1.68 -0.77 -11.41
CA SER A 57 0.84 -1.89 -11.84
C SER A 57 1.61 -3.21 -11.72
N ASP A 58 0.88 -4.33 -11.72
CA ASP A 58 1.45 -5.67 -11.73
C ASP A 58 2.49 -5.86 -12.86
N ASP A 59 2.14 -5.46 -14.09
CA ASP A 59 3.03 -5.55 -15.25
C ASP A 59 4.32 -4.71 -15.10
N ALA A 60 4.23 -3.54 -14.45
CA ALA A 60 5.36 -2.64 -14.22
C ALA A 60 6.22 -3.09 -13.02
N ALA A 61 5.73 -4.00 -12.20
CA ALA A 61 6.34 -4.45 -10.97
C ALA A 61 7.27 -5.66 -11.13
N ALA A 62 7.63 -6.05 -12.36
CA ALA A 62 8.51 -7.20 -12.63
C ALA A 62 9.85 -7.18 -11.86
N GLY A 63 10.38 -6.00 -11.52
CA GLY A 63 11.58 -5.84 -10.69
C GLY A 63 11.31 -5.66 -9.18
N ARG A 64 10.05 -5.66 -8.76
CA ARG A 64 9.58 -5.28 -7.41
C ARG A 64 8.59 -6.30 -6.83
N MET A 65 8.74 -7.57 -7.21
CA MET A 65 7.86 -8.67 -6.80
C MET A 65 7.74 -8.81 -5.28
N ASP A 66 8.79 -8.49 -4.52
CA ASP A 66 8.77 -8.48 -3.06
C ASP A 66 7.68 -7.53 -2.52
N PHE A 67 7.48 -6.38 -3.18
CA PHE A 67 6.47 -5.42 -2.77
C PHE A 67 5.05 -5.90 -3.05
N MET A 68 4.82 -6.81 -3.99
CA MET A 68 3.53 -7.46 -4.16
C MET A 68 3.18 -8.29 -2.92
N ALA A 69 4.14 -9.09 -2.43
CA ALA A 69 3.96 -9.89 -1.22
C ALA A 69 3.78 -8.98 0.00
N ILE A 70 4.61 -7.95 0.15
CA ILE A 70 4.53 -6.97 1.25
C ILE A 70 3.14 -6.32 1.33
N ASN A 71 2.58 -5.86 0.21
CA ASN A 71 1.25 -5.23 0.20
C ASN A 71 0.15 -6.22 0.59
N ARG A 72 0.21 -7.45 0.08
CA ARG A 72 -0.75 -8.51 0.42
C ARG A 72 -0.64 -8.91 1.90
N ASP A 73 0.56 -9.25 2.35
CA ASP A 73 0.81 -9.88 3.64
C ASP A 73 0.55 -8.90 4.79
N PHE A 74 0.70 -7.58 4.54
CA PHE A 74 0.34 -6.54 5.50
C PHE A 74 -1.07 -6.74 6.08
N PHE A 75 -2.05 -7.14 5.28
CA PHE A 75 -3.44 -7.34 5.71
C PHE A 75 -3.70 -8.66 6.46
N GLY A 76 -2.70 -9.55 6.52
CA GLY A 76 -2.78 -10.82 7.22
C GLY A 76 -2.88 -10.67 8.74
N ALA A 77 -3.35 -11.74 9.40
CA ALA A 77 -3.50 -11.81 10.85
C ALA A 77 -2.18 -11.64 11.61
N ASP A 78 -1.06 -12.02 10.99
CA ASP A 78 0.26 -12.00 11.61
C ASP A 78 0.93 -10.61 11.59
N ILE A 79 0.45 -9.69 10.75
CA ILE A 79 1.05 -8.36 10.58
C ILE A 79 0.10 -7.29 11.11
N SER A 80 -0.91 -6.88 10.34
CA SER A 80 -1.80 -5.81 10.78
C SER A 80 -3.10 -6.31 11.43
N ASN A 81 -3.49 -7.55 11.15
CA ASN A 81 -4.79 -8.11 11.52
C ASN A 81 -5.99 -7.25 11.05
N ILE A 82 -5.82 -6.46 9.99
CA ILE A 82 -6.87 -5.65 9.38
C ILE A 82 -7.82 -6.50 8.53
N GLY A 83 -7.30 -7.51 7.82
CA GLY A 83 -8.07 -8.28 6.84
C GLY A 83 -8.54 -7.41 5.67
N SER A 84 -9.76 -7.67 5.19
CA SER A 84 -10.43 -6.90 4.12
C SER A 84 -11.65 -6.17 4.69
N PRO A 85 -11.49 -4.94 5.21
CA PRO A 85 -12.58 -4.20 5.83
C PRO A 85 -13.49 -3.50 4.82
N GLY A 86 -13.16 -3.52 3.52
CA GLY A 86 -13.97 -2.94 2.45
C GLY A 86 -13.89 -1.42 2.36
N GLY A 87 -12.75 -0.85 2.74
CA GLY A 87 -12.48 0.58 2.69
C GLY A 87 -11.74 1.09 3.92
N TRP A 88 -10.78 1.98 3.67
CA TRP A 88 -9.97 2.65 4.68
C TRP A 88 -10.68 3.89 5.22
N GLU A 89 -10.89 3.92 6.53
CA GLU A 89 -11.26 5.16 7.22
C GLU A 89 -9.97 5.86 7.69
N LYS A 90 -9.81 7.15 7.38
CA LYS A 90 -8.60 7.94 7.71
C LYS A 90 -8.18 7.93 9.18
N TRP A 91 -9.07 7.55 10.11
CA TRP A 91 -8.78 7.43 11.54
C TRP A 91 -8.25 6.04 11.95
N ARG A 92 -8.29 5.04 11.04
CA ARG A 92 -7.74 3.69 11.22
C ARG A 92 -6.35 3.57 10.60
N SER A 93 -5.42 4.40 11.05
CA SER A 93 -3.99 4.18 10.77
C SER A 93 -3.41 3.19 11.77
N THR A 94 -2.42 2.40 11.33
CA THR A 94 -1.66 1.51 12.22
C THR A 94 -0.20 1.92 12.26
N ALA A 95 0.43 1.72 13.41
CA ALA A 95 1.89 1.90 13.55
C ALA A 95 2.68 0.68 13.07
N MET A 96 2.00 -0.37 12.61
CA MET A 96 2.61 -1.60 12.11
C MET A 96 3.00 -1.46 10.63
N ASP A 97 4.01 -2.20 10.23
CA ASP A 97 4.46 -2.37 8.85
C ASP A 97 4.81 -3.83 8.62
N HIS A 98 4.91 -4.23 7.35
CA HIS A 98 5.52 -5.51 7.01
C HIS A 98 6.98 -5.56 7.52
N PRO A 99 7.50 -6.69 8.04
CA PRO A 99 8.85 -6.76 8.62
C PRO A 99 9.97 -6.25 7.71
N GLN A 100 9.89 -6.51 6.39
CA GLN A 100 10.86 -5.98 5.41
C GLN A 100 10.85 -4.46 5.30
N VAL A 101 9.69 -3.82 5.50
CA VAL A 101 9.53 -2.36 5.48
C VAL A 101 9.97 -1.76 6.81
N GLU A 102 9.62 -2.40 7.92
CA GLU A 102 10.05 -1.97 9.25
C GLU A 102 11.57 -1.90 9.36
N HIS A 103 12.28 -2.91 8.82
CA HIS A 103 13.74 -3.01 8.86
C HIS A 103 14.43 -2.38 7.65
N PHE A 104 13.67 -1.73 6.74
CA PHE A 104 14.23 -1.16 5.53
C PHE A 104 15.28 -0.07 5.85
N GLY A 105 16.52 -0.30 5.40
CA GLY A 105 17.65 0.61 5.60
C GLY A 105 18.30 0.56 6.99
N ARG A 106 17.97 -0.42 7.84
CA ARG A 106 18.66 -0.67 9.13
C ARG A 106 19.78 -1.70 9.00
#